data_AF-A0A947SCR5-F1
#
_entry.id   AF-A0A947SCR5-F1
#
_cell.length_a   1.000
_cell.length_b   1.000
_cell.length_c   1.000
_cell.angle_alpha   90.00
_cell.angle_beta   90.00
_cell.angle_gamma   90.00
#
_symmetry.space_group_name_H-M   'P 1'
#
loop_
_entity.id
_entity.type
_entity.pdbx_description
1 polymer ?
#
loop_
_entity_poly.entity_id
_entity_poly.type
_entity_poly.pdbx_seq_one_letter_code
_entity_poly.pdbx_strand_id
1 'polypeptide(L)'
;MAKVRCGRVLGEDLCIEEGDNTSLYFIDQLRGYQAVLAALSAIDQDICHDGCSLPAIAKKVIKRLTKLGKDLDASSVCDEEKRAFIKKIDAFLAKASELPQDTTQQCRKTAGECRMGSGCFAAGAMEMMKQITDPVEP
;
A
#
# COMPACT_ATOMS: atom_id res chain seq x y z
N MET A 1 -29.88 9.84 -13.00
CA MET A 1 -29.12 9.09 -11.96
C MET A 1 -27.67 9.49 -12.14
N ALA A 2 -27.03 10.02 -11.09
CA ALA A 2 -25.59 10.25 -11.13
C ALA A 2 -24.89 8.90 -11.28
N LYS A 3 -23.90 8.82 -12.18
CA LYS A 3 -23.06 7.63 -12.30
C LYS A 3 -22.09 7.64 -11.12
N VAL A 4 -21.84 6.46 -10.56
CA VAL A 4 -21.02 6.27 -9.36
C VAL A 4 -19.88 5.33 -9.70
N ARG A 5 -18.66 5.65 -9.26
CA ARG A 5 -17.51 4.74 -9.32
C ARG A 5 -17.17 4.28 -7.93
N CYS A 6 -16.97 2.98 -7.76
CA CYS A 6 -16.65 2.38 -6.47
C CYS A 6 -15.34 1.62 -6.53
N GLY A 7 -14.57 1.67 -5.44
CA GLY A 7 -13.43 0.80 -5.19
C GLY A 7 -13.57 0.10 -3.85
N ARG A 8 -13.36 -1.22 -3.85
CA ARG A 8 -13.40 -2.01 -2.62
C ARG A 8 -12.07 -1.94 -1.89
N VAL A 9 -12.10 -1.49 -0.64
CA VAL A 9 -10.92 -1.34 0.24
C VAL A 9 -11.23 -1.92 1.63
N LEU A 10 -10.44 -2.92 2.05
CA LEU A 10 -10.62 -3.67 3.30
C LEU A 10 -12.04 -4.27 3.43
N GLY A 11 -12.60 -4.75 2.32
CA GLY A 11 -13.93 -5.36 2.30
C GLY A 11 -15.11 -4.37 2.31
N GLU A 12 -14.84 -3.06 2.38
CA GLU A 12 -15.86 -2.01 2.28
C GLU A 12 -15.79 -1.34 0.91
N ASP A 13 -16.94 -1.02 0.33
CA ASP A 13 -17.02 -0.30 -0.94
C ASP A 13 -16.96 1.21 -0.68
N LEU A 14 -15.95 1.89 -1.26
CA LEU A 14 -15.82 3.34 -1.26
C LEU A 14 -16.32 3.85 -2.61
N CYS A 15 -17.45 4.55 -2.60
CA CYS A 15 -18.14 4.99 -3.81
C CYS A 15 -18.14 6.52 -3.90
N ILE A 16 -17.87 7.04 -5.08
CA ILE A 16 -17.80 8.47 -5.38
C ILE A 16 -18.60 8.79 -6.64
N GLU A 17 -19.03 10.04 -6.77
CA GLU A 17 -19.68 10.52 -8.00
C GLU A 17 -18.69 10.52 -9.18
N GLU A 18 -19.18 10.17 -10.37
CA GLU A 18 -18.37 10.22 -11.58
C GLU A 18 -17.95 11.67 -11.89
N GLY A 19 -16.64 11.91 -11.98
CA GLY A 19 -16.06 13.24 -12.17
C GLY A 19 -15.19 13.70 -10.98
N ASP A 20 -15.32 13.09 -9.81
CA ASP A 20 -14.42 13.34 -8.68
C ASP A 20 -13.10 12.55 -8.83
N ASN A 21 -12.24 13.08 -9.68
CA ASN A 21 -10.92 12.48 -9.96
C ASN A 21 -10.01 12.49 -8.73
N THR A 22 -10.21 13.41 -7.79
CA THR A 22 -9.38 13.52 -6.58
C THR A 22 -9.70 12.39 -5.63
N SER A 23 -10.98 12.16 -5.32
CA SER A 23 -11.39 11.03 -4.47
C SER A 23 -11.11 9.69 -5.15
N LEU A 24 -11.23 9.60 -6.47
CA LEU A 24 -10.88 8.40 -7.23
C LEU A 24 -9.40 8.04 -7.06
N TYR A 25 -8.52 9.04 -7.17
CA TYR A 25 -7.08 8.87 -6.94
C TYR A 25 -6.80 8.26 -5.57
N PHE A 26 -7.44 8.76 -4.51
CA PHE A 26 -7.26 8.20 -3.16
C PHE A 26 -7.78 6.76 -3.04
N ILE A 27 -8.93 6.45 -3.66
CA ILE A 27 -9.45 5.07 -3.70
C ILE A 27 -8.44 4.14 -4.37
N ASP A 28 -7.89 4.51 -5.52
CA ASP A 28 -6.95 3.66 -6.25
C ASP A 28 -5.60 3.52 -5.50
N GLN A 29 -5.12 4.59 -4.84
CA GLN A 29 -3.98 4.51 -3.92
C GLN A 29 -4.24 3.50 -2.80
N LEU A 30 -5.41 3.57 -2.15
CA LEU A 30 -5.78 2.64 -1.07
C LEU A 30 -5.89 1.19 -1.54
N ARG A 31 -6.41 0.95 -2.75
CA ARG A 31 -6.43 -0.38 -3.38
C ARG A 31 -5.01 -0.90 -3.65
N GLY A 32 -4.13 -0.03 -4.14
CA GLY A 32 -2.72 -0.33 -4.34
C GLY A 32 -2.04 -0.76 -3.03
N TYR A 33 -2.22 0.02 -1.95
CA TYR A 33 -1.65 -0.32 -0.65
C TYR A 33 -2.23 -1.59 -0.05
N GLN A 34 -3.51 -1.90 -0.28
CA GLN A 34 -4.09 -3.17 0.15
C GLN A 34 -3.35 -4.35 -0.47
N ALA A 35 -3.10 -4.30 -1.78
CA ALA A 35 -2.37 -5.36 -2.49
C ALA A 35 -0.91 -5.47 -2.01
N VAL A 36 -0.23 -4.32 -1.84
CA VAL A 36 1.14 -4.26 -1.31
C VAL A 36 1.20 -4.90 0.08
N LEU A 37 0.33 -4.49 1.01
CA LEU A 37 0.36 -5.00 2.38
C LEU A 37 0.04 -6.49 2.44
N ALA A 38 -0.91 -6.99 1.62
CA ALA A 38 -1.17 -8.42 1.52
C ALA A 38 0.08 -9.19 1.05
N ALA A 39 0.80 -8.68 0.05
CA ALA A 39 2.04 -9.29 -0.41
C ALA A 39 3.14 -9.26 0.65
N LEU A 40 3.32 -8.13 1.35
CA LEU A 40 4.32 -8.01 2.41
C LEU A 40 4.01 -8.93 3.59
N SER A 41 2.75 -9.02 4.04
CA SER A 41 2.34 -9.95 5.09
C SER A 41 2.54 -11.42 4.68
N ALA A 42 2.34 -11.76 3.40
CA ALA A 42 2.63 -13.11 2.93
C ALA A 42 4.14 -13.41 2.95
N ILE A 43 4.98 -12.44 2.57
CA ILE A 43 6.45 -12.56 2.63
C ILE A 43 6.94 -12.69 4.07
N ASP A 44 6.28 -11.98 4.99
CA ASP A 44 6.56 -12.00 6.42
C ASP A 44 6.35 -13.37 7.06
N GLN A 45 5.44 -14.18 6.50
CA GLN A 45 5.16 -15.54 6.95
C GLN A 45 6.10 -16.58 6.31
N ASP A 46 7.00 -16.16 5.43
CA ASP A 46 7.92 -17.03 4.70
C ASP A 46 9.37 -16.85 5.22
N ILE A 47 10.31 -17.59 4.64
CA ILE A 47 11.76 -17.54 4.91
C ILE A 47 12.38 -16.14 4.72
N CYS A 48 11.62 -15.19 4.17
CA CYS A 48 12.03 -13.81 3.94
C CYS A 48 11.63 -12.83 5.06
N HIS A 49 11.02 -13.29 6.16
CA HIS A 49 10.69 -12.48 7.35
C HIS A 49 11.84 -11.53 7.76
N ASP A 50 13.06 -12.05 7.90
CA ASP A 50 14.25 -11.26 8.26
C ASP A 50 15.08 -10.80 7.04
N GLY A 51 14.54 -10.96 5.83
CA GLY A 51 15.22 -10.52 4.61
C GLY A 51 15.26 -8.99 4.53
N CYS A 52 16.46 -8.40 4.44
CA CYS A 52 16.73 -6.94 4.40
C CYS A 52 15.76 -6.07 3.56
N SER A 53 15.15 -6.64 2.51
CA SER A 53 14.17 -5.94 1.69
C SER A 53 12.83 -5.71 2.39
N LEU A 54 12.31 -6.65 3.18
CA LEU A 54 11.00 -6.51 3.82
C LEU A 54 11.00 -5.33 4.82
N PRO A 55 11.97 -5.20 5.75
CA PRO A 55 12.04 -4.06 6.64
C PRO A 55 12.22 -2.71 5.96
N ALA A 56 13.08 -2.65 4.95
CA ALA A 56 13.29 -1.44 4.17
C ALA A 56 12.01 -1.03 3.42
N ILE A 57 11.28 -2.00 2.85
CA ILE A 57 10.03 -1.77 2.14
C ILE A 57 8.90 -1.40 3.11
N ALA A 58 8.79 -2.06 4.27
CA ALA A 58 7.80 -1.72 5.29
C ALA A 58 7.95 -0.26 5.76
N LYS A 59 9.18 0.17 6.09
CA LYS A 59 9.49 1.59 6.38
C LYS A 59 9.08 2.53 5.25
N LYS A 60 9.32 2.12 3.99
CA LYS A 60 8.94 2.92 2.81
C LYS A 60 7.42 3.01 2.65
N VAL A 61 6.69 1.93 2.91
CA VAL A 61 5.22 1.90 2.90
C VAL A 61 4.66 2.84 3.99
N ILE A 62 5.16 2.72 5.23
CA ILE A 62 4.77 3.63 6.34
C ILE A 62 4.97 5.08 5.91
N LYS A 63 6.16 5.43 5.43
CA LYS A 63 6.48 6.79 4.99
C LYS A 63 5.51 7.30 3.91
N ARG A 64 5.17 6.47 2.93
CA ARG A 64 4.27 6.87 1.85
C ARG A 64 2.80 6.92 2.27
N LEU A 65 2.34 6.04 3.16
CA LEU A 65 1.00 6.12 3.76
C LEU A 65 0.84 7.38 4.62
N THR A 66 1.84 7.72 5.44
CA THR A 66 1.85 8.99 6.19
C THR A 66 1.81 10.19 5.25
N LYS A 67 2.52 10.13 4.13
CA LYS A 67 2.43 11.18 3.10
C LYS A 67 1.03 11.23 2.49
N LEU A 68 0.44 10.09 2.13
CA LEU A 68 -0.91 10.02 1.57
C LEU A 68 -1.94 10.66 2.50
N GLY A 69 -1.83 10.46 3.81
CA GLY A 69 -2.69 11.11 4.80
C GLY A 69 -2.54 12.64 4.81
N LYS A 70 -1.32 13.16 4.66
CA LYS A 70 -1.07 14.62 4.55
C LYS A 70 -1.59 15.18 3.22
N ASP A 71 -1.37 14.47 2.13
CA ASP A 71 -1.85 14.86 0.80
C ASP A 71 -3.39 14.87 0.78
N LEU A 72 -4.04 13.92 1.47
CA LEU A 72 -5.48 13.88 1.66
C LEU A 72 -5.98 15.08 2.49
N ASP A 73 -5.33 15.39 3.61
CA ASP A 73 -5.71 16.52 4.46
C ASP A 73 -5.70 17.85 3.67
N ALA A 74 -4.67 18.05 2.83
CA ALA A 74 -4.52 19.21 1.96
C ALA A 74 -5.43 19.21 0.71
N SER A 75 -6.15 18.12 0.44
CA SER A 75 -6.98 17.97 -0.77
C SER A 75 -8.35 18.66 -0.64
N SER A 76 -9.06 18.77 -1.76
CA SER A 76 -10.43 19.29 -1.84
C SER A 76 -11.52 18.25 -1.56
N VAL A 77 -11.16 17.03 -1.16
CA VAL A 77 -12.12 15.97 -0.80
C VAL A 77 -12.99 16.44 0.37
N CYS A 78 -14.28 16.06 0.39
CA CYS A 78 -15.16 16.51 1.46
C CYS A 78 -14.83 15.82 2.81
N ASP A 79 -15.22 16.45 3.93
CA ASP A 79 -14.84 15.96 5.27
C ASP A 79 -15.41 14.57 5.62
N GLU A 80 -16.54 14.20 5.03
CA GLU A 80 -17.12 12.86 5.20
C GLU A 80 -16.25 11.78 4.53
N GLU A 81 -15.87 11.99 3.27
CA GLU A 81 -15.00 11.11 2.52
C GLU A 81 -13.58 11.07 3.09
N LYS A 82 -13.04 12.23 3.50
CA LYS A 82 -11.73 12.30 4.18
C LYS A 82 -11.71 11.42 5.42
N ARG A 83 -12.76 11.45 6.25
CA ARG A 83 -12.85 10.57 7.43
C ARG A 83 -12.85 9.09 7.06
N ALA A 84 -13.56 8.72 6.00
CA ALA A 84 -13.54 7.34 5.49
C ALA A 84 -12.14 6.93 5.03
N PHE A 85 -11.46 7.77 4.25
CA PHE A 85 -10.10 7.49 3.76
C PHE A 85 -9.06 7.46 4.90
N ILE A 86 -9.10 8.40 5.84
CA ILE A 86 -8.19 8.42 7.00
C ILE A 86 -8.31 7.12 7.79
N LYS A 87 -9.54 6.65 8.07
CA LYS A 87 -9.76 5.36 8.75
C LYS A 87 -9.05 4.19 8.04
N LYS A 88 -9.01 4.19 6.70
CA LYS A 88 -8.30 3.17 5.91
C LYS A 88 -6.79 3.35 5.97
N ILE A 89 -6.30 4.59 5.87
CA ILE A 89 -4.86 4.91 5.99
C ILE A 89 -4.34 4.47 7.35
N ASP A 90 -5.06 4.77 8.43
CA ASP A 90 -4.69 4.39 9.80
C ASP A 90 -4.66 2.86 9.96
N ALA A 91 -5.65 2.15 9.42
CA ALA A 91 -5.65 0.68 9.41
C ALA A 91 -4.46 0.10 8.65
N PHE A 92 -4.07 0.72 7.53
CA PHE A 92 -2.88 0.31 6.77
C PHE A 92 -1.58 0.64 7.48
N LEU A 93 -1.50 1.79 8.16
CA LEU A 93 -0.34 2.17 8.98
C LEU A 93 -0.14 1.20 10.14
N ALA A 94 -1.21 0.78 10.81
CA ALA A 94 -1.16 -0.23 11.86
C ALA A 94 -0.57 -1.54 11.33
N LYS A 95 -1.12 -2.08 10.23
CA LYS A 95 -0.61 -3.30 9.60
C LYS A 95 0.84 -3.18 9.13
N ALA A 96 1.22 -2.05 8.53
CA ALA A 96 2.59 -1.84 8.06
C ALA A 96 3.59 -1.77 9.22
N SER A 97 3.15 -1.31 10.39
CA SER A 97 3.98 -1.19 11.60
C SER A 97 4.19 -2.52 12.32
N GLU A 98 3.30 -3.50 12.09
CA GLU A 98 3.45 -4.88 12.58
C GLU A 98 4.52 -5.67 11.81
N LEU A 99 4.85 -5.25 10.59
CA LEU A 99 5.91 -5.87 9.79
C LEU A 99 7.30 -5.58 10.40
N PRO A 100 8.30 -6.46 10.18
CA PRO A 100 9.68 -6.24 10.60
C PRO A 100 10.20 -4.87 10.19
N GLN A 101 10.85 -4.15 11.10
CA GLN A 101 11.42 -2.81 10.85
C GLN A 101 12.94 -2.78 11.04
N ASP A 102 13.56 -3.87 11.52
CA ASP A 102 14.99 -3.91 11.71
C ASP A 102 15.71 -4.05 10.38
N THR A 103 16.48 -3.03 10.01
CA THR A 103 17.26 -3.00 8.76
C THR A 103 18.73 -3.35 8.99
N THR A 104 19.12 -3.70 10.22
CA THR A 104 20.52 -3.99 10.57
C THR A 104 20.93 -5.43 10.22
N GLN A 105 19.96 -6.33 10.06
CA GLN A 105 20.23 -7.72 9.72
C GLN A 105 20.50 -7.92 8.23
N GLN A 106 21.43 -8.83 7.93
CA GLN A 106 21.77 -9.19 6.56
C GLN A 106 20.64 -9.99 5.91
N CYS A 107 20.30 -9.68 4.66
CA CYS A 107 19.30 -10.43 3.92
C CYS A 107 19.67 -11.91 3.87
N ARG A 108 18.75 -12.80 4.26
CA ARG A 108 18.92 -14.25 4.13
C ARG A 108 19.24 -14.70 2.70
N LYS A 109 18.80 -13.96 1.67
CA LYS A 109 19.21 -14.19 0.27
C LYS A 109 20.66 -13.83 0.01
N THR A 110 21.11 -12.66 0.50
CA THR A 110 22.51 -12.24 0.40
C THR A 110 23.43 -13.16 1.21
N ALA A 111 22.92 -13.72 2.31
CA ALA A 111 23.60 -14.75 3.09
C ALA A 111 23.57 -16.16 2.45
N GLY A 112 22.86 -16.35 1.33
CA GLY A 112 22.76 -17.63 0.62
C GLY A 112 21.78 -18.65 1.23
N GLU A 113 21.02 -18.25 2.25
CA GLU A 113 20.05 -19.09 2.96
C GLU A 113 18.68 -19.11 2.27
N CYS A 114 18.33 -18.05 1.54
CA CYS A 114 17.12 -18.00 0.72
C CYS A 114 17.42 -18.36 -0.74
N ARG A 115 16.74 -19.38 -1.25
CA ARG A 115 16.89 -19.91 -2.63
C ARG A 115 15.89 -19.32 -3.64
N MET A 116 15.09 -18.33 -3.25
CA MET A 116 14.22 -17.65 -4.21
C MET A 116 15.06 -17.03 -5.35
N GLY A 117 14.55 -17.12 -6.58
CA GLY A 117 15.21 -16.64 -7.80
C GLY A 117 15.57 -15.14 -7.79
N SER A 118 16.14 -14.60 -8.86
CA SER A 118 16.80 -13.26 -8.89
C SER A 118 15.97 -12.09 -8.33
N GLY A 119 14.64 -12.12 -8.38
CA GLY A 119 13.76 -11.08 -7.82
C GLY A 119 13.44 -11.26 -6.33
N CYS A 120 13.45 -10.16 -5.56
CA CYS A 120 12.86 -10.14 -4.23
C CYS A 120 11.40 -9.68 -4.31
N PHE A 121 10.45 -10.54 -3.90
CA PHE A 121 9.02 -10.26 -3.98
C PHE A 121 8.60 -8.96 -3.27
N ALA A 122 9.26 -8.58 -2.16
CA ALA A 122 8.93 -7.35 -1.42
C ALA A 122 9.13 -6.07 -2.24
N ALA A 123 10.22 -5.99 -3.02
CA ALA A 123 10.46 -4.84 -3.89
C ALA A 123 9.52 -4.85 -5.11
N GLY A 124 9.22 -6.05 -5.63
CA GLY A 124 8.26 -6.23 -6.72
C GLY A 124 6.84 -5.76 -6.36
N ALA A 125 6.39 -5.99 -5.12
CA ALA A 125 5.08 -5.53 -4.65
C ALA A 125 4.90 -4.01 -4.78
N MET A 126 5.92 -3.24 -4.39
CA MET A 126 5.91 -1.78 -4.52
C MET A 126 5.98 -1.28 -5.96
N GLU A 127 6.60 -2.04 -6.86
CA GLU A 127 6.64 -1.70 -8.28
C GLU A 127 5.31 -2.03 -8.96
N MET A 128 4.69 -3.17 -8.60
CA MET A 128 3.36 -3.57 -9.06
C MET A 128 2.25 -2.61 -8.59
N MET A 129 2.44 -1.93 -7.45
CA MET A 129 1.54 -0.86 -7.00
C MET A 129 1.33 0.20 -8.08
N LYS A 130 2.36 0.54 -8.87
CA LYS A 130 2.25 1.53 -9.95
C LYS A 130 1.22 1.11 -11.00
N GLN A 131 1.06 -0.18 -11.28
CA GLN A 131 0.05 -0.66 -12.23
C GLN A 131 -1.39 -0.50 -11.72
N ILE A 132 -1.57 -0.35 -10.41
CA ILE A 132 -2.89 -0.12 -9.79
C ILE A 132 -3.16 1.38 -9.66
N THR A 133 -2.11 2.17 -9.41
CA THR A 133 -2.24 3.59 -9.06
C THR A 133 -2.01 4.57 -10.20
N ASP A 134 -1.28 4.16 -11.23
CA ASP A 134 -1.09 4.99 -12.42
C ASP A 134 -2.27 4.74 -13.36
N PRO A 135 -2.86 5.79 -13.96
CA PRO A 135 -3.87 5.60 -14.98
C PRO A 135 -3.25 4.78 -16.12
N VAL A 136 -4.00 3.79 -16.63
CA VAL A 136 -3.62 3.06 -17.84
C VAL A 136 -3.52 4.12 -18.95
N GLU A 137 -2.30 4.40 -19.42
CA GLU A 137 -2.12 5.26 -20.59
C GLU A 137 -2.94 4.67 -21.76
N PRO A 138 -3.68 5.50 -22.51
CA PRO A 138 -4.59 5.06 -23.57
C PRO A 138 -3.89 4.34 -24.73
#